data_AF-A0A974NFC3-F1
#
_entry.id   AF-A0A974NFC3-F1
#
_cell.length_a   1.000
_cell.length_b   1.000
_cell.length_c   1.000
_cell.angle_alpha   90.00
_cell.angle_beta   90.00
_cell.angle_gamma   90.00
#
_symmetry.space_group_name_H-M   'P 1'
#
loop_
_entity.id
_entity.type
_entity.pdbx_description
1 polymer ?
#
loop_
_entity_poly.entity_id
_entity_poly.type
_entity_poly.pdbx_seq_one_letter_code
_entity_poly.pdbx_strand_id
1 'polypeptide(L)'
;MTNSENTPRFIPLNQSSQCNSNNVLYYDKHVPIESILECATGRLSAILGLVESLHEYNNPSPYAVQKIAIVSTLLLSDVMSLINMIQSITQDR
;
A
#
# COMPACT_ATOMS: atom_id res chain seq x y z
N MET A 1 18.37 -29.95 9.89
CA MET A 1 18.75 -28.61 9.39
C MET A 1 17.76 -28.23 8.31
N THR A 2 16.78 -27.38 8.63
CA THR A 2 15.85 -26.80 7.66
C THR A 2 15.86 -25.30 7.90
N ASN A 3 16.61 -24.59 7.07
CA ASN A 3 16.61 -23.13 7.04
C ASN A 3 15.23 -22.67 6.56
N SER A 4 14.46 -22.07 7.48
CA SER A 4 13.23 -21.34 7.19
C SER A 4 13.35 -19.98 7.88
N GLU A 5 14.33 -19.20 7.46
CA GLU A 5 14.44 -17.79 7.84
C GLU A 5 13.96 -16.93 6.67
N ASN A 6 13.15 -15.92 6.99
CA ASN A 6 12.56 -14.89 6.12
C ASN A 6 11.22 -15.17 5.44
N THR A 7 10.22 -15.63 6.19
CA THR A 7 8.82 -15.28 5.88
C THR A 7 8.44 -14.01 6.65
N PRO A 8 8.05 -12.89 5.99
CA PRO A 8 7.53 -11.73 6.71
C PRO A 8 6.26 -12.13 7.45
N ARG A 9 6.32 -12.12 8.79
CA ARG A 9 5.20 -12.48 9.66
C ARG A 9 4.20 -11.34 9.70
N PHE A 10 3.29 -11.32 8.74
CA PHE A 10 2.05 -10.56 8.84
C PHE A 10 1.11 -11.30 9.79
N ILE A 11 0.88 -10.78 11.00
CA ILE A 11 -0.17 -11.29 11.88
C ILE A 11 -1.43 -10.47 11.62
N PRO A 12 -2.48 -11.07 11.05
CA PRO A 12 -3.70 -10.37 10.70
C PRO A 12 -4.46 -9.95 11.97
N LEU A 13 -5.20 -8.86 11.87
CA LEU A 13 -6.13 -8.48 12.94
C LEU A 13 -7.38 -9.31 12.86
N ASN A 14 -8.00 -9.48 14.02
CA ASN A 14 -9.28 -10.12 14.18
C ASN A 14 -10.29 -9.69 13.09
N GLN A 15 -10.82 -10.73 12.43
CA GLN A 15 -11.79 -10.74 11.35
C GLN A 15 -13.03 -9.85 11.57
N SER A 16 -13.40 -9.56 12.81
CA SER A 16 -14.53 -8.68 13.14
C SER A 16 -14.25 -7.19 12.97
N SER A 17 -12.98 -6.77 12.99
CA SER A 17 -12.59 -5.35 12.95
C SER A 17 -12.19 -4.87 11.55
N GLN A 18 -12.06 -5.79 10.61
CA GLN A 18 -11.84 -5.50 9.20
C GLN A 18 -13.21 -5.46 8.54
N CYS A 19 -13.80 -4.27 8.42
CA CYS A 19 -15.03 -4.05 7.65
C CYS A 19 -14.96 -4.88 6.35
N ASN A 20 -15.84 -5.89 6.22
CA ASN A 20 -15.80 -7.02 5.27
C ASN A 20 -15.66 -6.69 3.77
N SER A 21 -15.42 -5.43 3.41
CA SER A 21 -15.31 -4.95 2.04
C SER A 21 -14.20 -3.93 1.80
N ASN A 22 -13.45 -3.48 2.82
CA ASN A 22 -12.43 -2.43 2.67
C ASN A 22 -11.08 -2.87 3.25
N ASN A 23 -10.05 -2.90 2.41
CA ASN A 23 -8.65 -3.06 2.86
C ASN A 23 -8.29 -1.88 3.78
N VAL A 24 -8.15 -2.13 5.08
CA VAL A 24 -7.77 -1.10 6.06
C VAL A 24 -6.27 -1.16 6.31
N LEU A 25 -5.68 0.02 6.41
CA LEU A 25 -4.27 0.26 6.69
C LEU A 25 -3.92 0.00 8.14
N TYR A 26 -2.95 -0.87 8.40
CA TYR A 26 -2.47 -1.11 9.75
C TYR A 26 -1.07 -0.57 10.00
N TYR A 27 -0.93 0.12 11.12
CA TYR A 27 0.33 0.58 11.69
C TYR A 27 0.79 -0.39 12.77
N ASP A 28 1.92 -1.05 12.55
CA ASP A 28 2.65 -1.77 13.57
C ASP A 28 3.97 -1.03 13.84
N LYS A 29 4.08 -0.45 15.04
CA LYS A 29 5.25 0.31 15.51
C LYS A 29 6.54 -0.52 15.60
N HIS A 30 6.42 -1.85 15.53
CA HIS A 30 7.56 -2.77 15.53
C HIS A 30 8.02 -3.15 14.13
N VAL A 31 7.33 -2.69 13.08
CA VAL A 31 7.72 -2.92 11.70
C VAL A 31 8.98 -2.12 11.38
N PRO A 32 10.02 -2.74 10.80
CA PRO A 32 11.21 -2.04 10.35
C PRO A 32 10.86 -0.91 9.37
N ILE A 33 11.55 0.23 9.48
CA ILE A 33 11.39 1.38 8.56
C ILE A 33 11.52 0.93 7.09
N GLU A 34 12.43 0.01 6.83
CA GLU A 34 12.66 -0.60 5.51
C GLU A 34 11.41 -1.26 4.94
N SER A 35 10.64 -1.99 5.76
CA SER A 35 9.39 -2.63 5.34
C SER A 35 8.27 -1.62 5.09
N ILE A 36 8.26 -0.50 5.83
CA ILE A 36 7.33 0.62 5.59
C ILE A 36 7.65 1.28 4.25
N LEU A 37 8.94 1.52 3.98
CA LEU A 37 9.42 2.04 2.70
C LEU A 37 9.09 1.10 1.54
N GLU A 38 9.36 -0.20 1.69
CA GLU A 38 9.04 -1.20 0.67
C GLU A 38 7.54 -1.24 0.36
N CYS A 39 6.68 -1.15 1.38
CA CYS A 39 5.25 -1.07 1.20
C CYS A 39 4.82 0.20 0.45
N ALA A 40 5.40 1.36 0.81
CA ALA A 40 5.15 2.62 0.12
C ALA A 40 5.59 2.56 -1.36
N THR A 41 6.79 2.03 -1.62
CA THR A 41 7.29 1.83 -2.98
C THR A 41 6.42 0.88 -3.79
N GLY A 42 6.01 -0.26 -3.22
CA GLY A 42 5.14 -1.22 -3.90
C GLY A 42 3.79 -0.61 -4.28
N ARG A 43 3.21 0.24 -3.44
CA ARG A 43 1.96 0.97 -3.75
C ARG A 43 2.16 2.02 -4.83
N LEU A 44 3.29 2.74 -4.84
CA LEU A 44 3.64 3.64 -5.94
C LEU A 44 3.79 2.89 -7.27
N SER A 45 4.46 1.74 -7.27
CA SER A 45 4.58 0.89 -8.46
C SER A 45 3.22 0.40 -8.95
N ALA A 46 2.30 0.05 -8.04
CA ALA A 46 0.93 -0.32 -8.41
C ALA A 46 0.16 0.85 -9.05
N ILE A 47 0.30 2.07 -8.52
CA ILE A 47 -0.29 3.28 -9.12
C ILE A 47 0.26 3.49 -10.54
N LEU A 48 1.57 3.38 -10.72
CA LEU A 48 2.20 3.51 -12.04
C LEU A 48 1.64 2.48 -13.03
N GLY A 49 1.59 1.21 -12.64
CA GLY A 49 1.03 0.16 -13.49
C GLY A 49 -0.45 0.38 -13.86
N LEU A 50 -1.25 0.93 -12.94
CA LEU A 50 -2.65 1.31 -13.22
C LEU A 50 -2.74 2.45 -14.25
N VAL A 51 -1.85 3.44 -14.16
CA VAL A 51 -1.80 4.58 -15.09
C VAL A 51 -1.26 4.13 -16.46
N GLU A 52 -0.25 3.28 -16.50
CA GLU A 52 0.27 2.66 -17.73
C GLU A 52 -0.81 1.84 -18.42
N SER A 53 -1.57 1.03 -17.65
CA SER A 53 -2.72 0.27 -18.18
C SER A 53 -3.74 1.18 -18.86
N LEU A 54 -4.02 2.36 -18.30
CA LEU A 54 -4.91 3.35 -18.95
C LEU A 54 -4.38 3.84 -20.30
N HIS A 55 -3.07 3.96 -20.43
CA HIS A 55 -2.44 4.39 -21.67
C HIS A 55 -2.48 3.29 -22.75
N GLU A 56 -2.39 2.02 -22.34
CA GLU A 56 -2.45 0.86 -23.24
C GLU A 56 -3.88 0.57 -23.74
N TYR A 57 -4.91 0.92 -22.98
CA TYR A 57 -6.29 0.82 -23.44
C TYR A 57 -6.58 1.88 -24.51
N ASN A 58 -6.65 1.48 -25.78
CA ASN A 58 -7.16 2.35 -26.85
C ASN A 58 -8.64 2.69 -26.59
N ASN A 59 -8.91 3.92 -26.15
CA ASN A 59 -10.22 4.45 -25.73
C ASN A 59 -10.80 3.80 -24.46
N PRO A 60 -10.23 4.06 -23.28
CA PRO A 60 -10.81 3.59 -22.03
C PRO A 60 -12.15 4.30 -21.80
N SER A 61 -13.14 3.56 -21.28
CA SER A 61 -14.43 4.19 -20.93
C SER A 61 -14.22 5.21 -19.81
N PRO A 62 -15.00 6.31 -19.76
CA PRO A 62 -14.90 7.29 -18.67
C PRO A 62 -15.05 6.65 -17.28
N TYR A 63 -15.86 5.59 -17.17
CA TYR A 63 -16.04 4.83 -15.94
C TYR A 63 -14.79 4.04 -15.53
N ALA A 64 -14.06 3.46 -16.50
CA ALA A 64 -12.79 2.78 -16.23
C ALA A 64 -11.72 3.77 -15.76
N VAL A 65 -11.62 4.93 -16.42
CA VAL A 65 -10.72 6.03 -16.01
C VAL A 65 -11.04 6.48 -14.58
N GLN A 66 -12.32 6.69 -14.28
CA GLN A 66 -12.76 7.11 -12.94
C GLN A 66 -12.39 6.07 -11.87
N LYS A 67 -12.62 4.78 -12.12
CA LYS A 67 -12.26 3.72 -11.17
C LYS A 67 -10.76 3.68 -10.89
N ILE A 68 -9.96 3.76 -11.94
CA ILE A 68 -8.50 3.76 -11.82
C ILE A 68 -8.05 5.00 -11.05
N ALA A 69 -8.61 6.18 -11.35
CA ALA A 69 -8.30 7.40 -10.60
C ALA A 69 -8.64 7.27 -9.10
N ILE A 70 -9.80 6.69 -8.75
CA ILE A 70 -10.19 6.46 -7.35
C ILE A 70 -9.20 5.53 -6.63
N VAL A 71 -8.89 4.38 -7.24
CA VAL A 71 -7.94 3.42 -6.65
C VAL A 71 -6.55 4.03 -6.51
N SER A 72 -6.06 4.71 -7.54
CA SER A 72 -4.76 5.40 -7.50
C SER A 72 -4.72 6.47 -6.42
N THR A 73 -5.81 7.21 -6.21
CA THR A 73 -5.91 8.24 -5.16
C THR A 73 -5.85 7.61 -3.76
N LEU A 74 -6.54 6.49 -3.56
CA LEU A 74 -6.51 5.76 -2.29
C LEU A 74 -5.10 5.25 -1.97
N LEU A 75 -4.45 4.62 -2.95
CA LEU A 75 -3.08 4.14 -2.81
C LEU A 75 -2.08 5.28 -2.58
N LEU A 76 -2.29 6.43 -3.22
CA LEU A 76 -1.42 7.59 -3.05
C LEU A 76 -1.57 8.20 -1.65
N SER A 77 -2.81 8.39 -1.19
CA SER A 77 -3.09 8.89 0.16
C SER A 77 -2.40 8.01 1.20
N ASP A 78 -2.44 6.71 0.98
CA ASP A 78 -1.84 5.70 1.83
C ASP A 78 -0.30 5.78 1.83
N VAL A 79 0.33 5.84 0.66
CA VAL A 79 1.78 6.08 0.53
C VAL A 79 2.20 7.33 1.31
N MET A 80 1.45 8.42 1.20
CA MET A 80 1.75 9.66 1.92
C MET A 80 1.66 9.46 3.44
N SER A 81 0.68 8.70 3.93
CA SER A 81 0.59 8.34 5.35
C SER A 81 1.80 7.53 5.82
N LEU A 82 2.27 6.57 5.03
CA LEU A 82 3.49 5.80 5.35
C LEU A 82 4.74 6.68 5.37
N ILE A 83 4.87 7.60 4.40
CA ILE A 83 6.02 8.52 4.34
C ILE A 83 6.02 9.47 5.55
N ASN A 84 4.87 10.06 5.89
CA ASN A 84 4.75 10.94 7.05
C ASN A 84 5.11 10.21 8.36
N MET A 85 4.76 8.94 8.47
CA MET A 85 5.12 8.09 9.61
C MET A 85 6.62 7.85 9.68
N ILE A 86 7.29 7.58 8.55
CA ILE A 86 8.76 7.46 8.53
C ILE A 86 9.40 8.77 8.98
N GLN A 87 8.89 9.91 8.49
CA GLN A 87 9.38 11.23 8.89
C GLN A 87 9.24 11.45 10.40
N SER A 88 8.08 11.12 10.99
CA SER A 88 7.91 11.25 12.45
C SER A 88 8.85 10.35 13.23
N ILE A 89 9.00 9.08 12.82
CA ILE A 89 9.94 8.14 13.47
C ILE A 89 11.39 8.64 13.40
N THR A 90 11.76 9.28 12.29
CA THR A 90 13.12 9.78 12.05
C THR A 90 13.39 11.09 12.79
N GLN A 91 12.36 11.92 13.02
CA GLN A 91 12.45 13.17 13.78
C GLN A 91 12.50 12.97 15.31
N ASP A 92 11.93 11.88 15.82
CA ASP A 92 11.93 11.52 17.25
C ASP A 92 13.22 10.76 17.70
N ARG A 93 14.22 10.62 16.81
CA ARG A 93 15.53 10.01 17.09
C ARG A 93 16.64 11.05 17.15
#